data_AF-A0A843YCG6-F1
#
_entry.id   AF-A0A843YCG6-F1
#
_cell.length_a   1.000
_cell.length_b   1.000
_cell.length_c   1.000
_cell.angle_alpha   90.00
_cell.angle_beta   90.00
_cell.angle_gamma   90.00
#
_symmetry.space_group_name_H-M   'P 1'
#
loop_
_entity.id
_entity.type
_entity.pdbx_description
1 polymer ?
#
loop_
_entity_poly.entity_id
_entity_poly.type
_entity_poly.pdbx_seq_one_letter_code
_entity_poly.pdbx_strand_id
1 'polypeptide(L)'
;MASNSHDAGHGAADAAHGAADAAHHAADAAHGSGGMPQLDFSTYGNQIFWLLVTLVVIYFILSRIALPRIAAVLAERQGTITNDLAAAEDLKAKAVEAEDAYNKALADARGEAQKIAAETRAAIQKDLDAAIAKADEEIAAKAAESEKALAEIKEGALEAVKVVAADTASALVSALGGQDDADAVSASVAERMKG
;
A
#
# COMPACT_ATOMS: atom_id res chain seq x y z
N MET A 1 -63.48 -73.56 56.15
CA MET A 1 -63.19 -74.65 57.10
C MET A 1 -61.85 -75.26 56.67
N ALA A 2 -60.82 -75.14 57.52
CA ALA A 2 -59.45 -75.74 57.56
C ALA A 2 -58.87 -76.45 56.31
N SER A 3 -57.57 -76.42 55.96
CA SER A 3 -56.36 -76.52 56.79
C SER A 3 -55.06 -76.44 55.95
N ASN A 4 -54.03 -75.83 56.53
CA ASN A 4 -52.57 -76.11 56.50
C ASN A 4 -51.66 -76.10 55.23
N SER A 5 -50.63 -75.23 55.37
CA SER A 5 -49.17 -75.44 55.27
C SER A 5 -48.39 -75.48 53.94
N HIS A 6 -47.39 -74.58 53.95
CA HIS A 6 -45.95 -74.72 53.65
C HIS A 6 -45.41 -74.23 52.30
N ASP A 7 -44.65 -73.15 52.45
CA ASP A 7 -43.64 -72.54 51.59
C ASP A 7 -42.49 -73.52 51.26
N ALA A 8 -42.03 -73.48 50.01
CA ALA A 8 -40.67 -73.88 49.64
C ALA A 8 -40.32 -73.39 48.23
N GLY A 9 -39.35 -72.47 48.16
CA GLY A 9 -38.39 -72.45 47.06
C GLY A 9 -38.26 -71.13 46.34
N HIS A 10 -37.22 -70.37 46.69
CA HIS A 10 -36.32 -69.74 45.71
C HIS A 10 -35.03 -69.25 46.37
N GLY A 11 -34.02 -70.12 46.37
CA GLY A 11 -32.62 -69.74 46.58
C GLY A 11 -31.94 -69.55 45.22
N ALA A 12 -31.61 -68.31 44.86
CA ALA A 12 -30.69 -68.00 43.75
C ALA A 12 -30.14 -66.55 43.76
N ALA A 13 -30.32 -65.76 44.82
CA ALA A 13 -29.93 -64.34 44.86
C ALA A 13 -28.79 -64.00 45.83
N ASP A 14 -28.10 -65.00 46.39
CA ASP A 14 -27.23 -64.83 47.58
C ASP A 14 -25.73 -64.62 47.28
N ALA A 15 -25.29 -64.67 46.01
CA ALA A 15 -23.85 -64.74 45.71
C ALA A 15 -23.14 -63.40 45.43
N ALA A 16 -23.86 -62.28 45.25
CA ALA A 16 -23.26 -61.00 44.85
C ALA A 16 -23.16 -59.95 45.98
N HIS A 17 -23.74 -60.21 47.16
CA HIS A 17 -23.70 -59.29 48.32
C HIS A 17 -22.66 -59.66 49.38
N GLY A 18 -22.05 -60.86 49.33
CA GLY A 18 -21.16 -61.36 50.37
C GLY A 18 -19.75 -60.74 50.47
N ALA A 19 -19.34 -59.90 49.50
CA ALA A 19 -17.98 -59.32 49.51
C ALA A 19 -17.89 -57.93 50.16
N ALA A 20 -19.02 -57.22 50.33
CA ALA A 20 -19.05 -55.91 50.99
C ALA A 20 -19.23 -56.03 52.52
N ASP A 21 -19.86 -57.11 52.99
CA ASP A 21 -20.13 -57.34 54.42
C ASP A 21 -18.92 -57.86 55.21
N ALA A 22 -17.96 -58.52 54.55
CA ALA A 22 -16.84 -59.16 55.24
C ALA A 22 -15.84 -58.17 55.88
N ALA A 23 -15.81 -56.91 55.44
CA ALA A 23 -14.96 -55.87 56.02
C ALA A 23 -15.62 -55.11 57.17
N HIS A 24 -16.96 -55.13 57.28
CA HIS A 24 -17.71 -54.43 58.33
C HIS A 24 -17.91 -55.28 59.61
N HIS A 25 -17.76 -56.60 59.55
CA HIS A 25 -17.99 -57.50 60.68
C HIS A 25 -16.76 -57.88 61.52
N ALA A 26 -15.56 -57.36 61.22
CA ALA A 26 -14.36 -57.62 62.01
C ALA A 26 -14.16 -56.64 63.20
N ALA A 27 -15.11 -55.75 63.46
CA ALA A 27 -14.99 -54.69 64.46
C ALA A 27 -15.87 -54.89 65.72
N ASP A 28 -16.51 -56.05 65.88
CA ASP A 28 -17.46 -56.31 66.99
C ASP A 28 -16.95 -57.43 67.91
N ALA A 29 -15.76 -57.24 68.51
CA ALA A 29 -15.25 -58.17 69.53
C ALA A 29 -14.17 -57.55 70.45
N ALA A 30 -14.41 -56.38 71.04
CA ALA A 30 -13.71 -55.93 72.26
C ALA A 30 -14.28 -54.61 72.82
N HIS A 31 -15.43 -54.66 73.52
CA HIS A 31 -15.84 -53.54 74.39
C HIS A 31 -15.39 -53.79 75.83
N GLY A 32 -14.18 -53.31 76.15
CA GLY A 32 -13.70 -53.07 77.51
C GLY A 32 -13.93 -51.60 77.90
N SER A 33 -14.19 -51.36 79.18
CA SER A 33 -14.63 -50.08 79.77
C SER A 33 -13.80 -48.83 79.39
N GLY A 34 -14.47 -47.78 78.91
CA GLY A 34 -13.99 -46.40 79.05
C GLY A 34 -14.22 -45.49 77.83
N GLY A 35 -15.16 -44.55 77.96
CA GLY A 35 -15.23 -43.36 77.10
C GLY A 35 -16.02 -43.53 75.79
N MET A 36 -16.48 -42.40 75.25
CA MET A 36 -17.19 -42.31 73.98
C MET A 36 -16.41 -43.07 72.88
N PRO A 37 -17.03 -43.97 72.10
CA PRO A 37 -16.35 -44.84 71.14
C PRO A 37 -15.43 -44.11 70.13
N GLN A 38 -15.63 -42.81 69.90
CA GLN A 38 -14.78 -41.96 69.08
C GLN A 38 -13.38 -41.66 69.66
N LEU A 39 -13.15 -41.82 70.97
CA LEU A 39 -11.90 -41.41 71.65
C LEU A 39 -11.07 -42.61 72.15
N ASP A 40 -11.26 -43.78 71.56
CA ASP A 40 -10.45 -44.95 71.87
C ASP A 40 -9.08 -44.90 71.15
N PHE A 41 -8.06 -44.47 71.90
CA PHE A 41 -6.68 -44.34 71.46
C PHE A 41 -6.02 -45.65 71.01
N SER A 42 -6.61 -46.82 71.31
CA SER A 42 -6.06 -48.11 70.86
C SER A 42 -6.07 -48.27 69.33
N THR A 43 -7.01 -47.61 68.64
CA THR A 43 -7.15 -47.67 67.17
C THR A 43 -6.32 -46.63 66.42
N TYR A 44 -5.84 -45.59 67.12
CA TYR A 44 -5.16 -44.44 66.51
C TYR A 44 -3.84 -44.84 65.83
N GLY A 45 -3.10 -45.79 66.38
CA GLY A 45 -1.83 -46.24 65.79
C GLY A 45 -2.01 -46.80 64.36
N ASN A 46 -3.03 -47.62 64.14
CA ASN A 46 -3.33 -48.18 62.81
C ASN A 46 -3.85 -47.10 61.85
N GLN A 47 -4.72 -46.19 62.31
CA GLN A 47 -5.22 -45.08 61.50
C GLN A 47 -4.08 -44.13 61.08
N ILE A 48 -3.20 -43.77 62.00
CA ILE A 48 -2.03 -42.92 61.75
C ILE A 48 -1.06 -43.60 60.78
N PHE A 49 -0.83 -44.92 60.93
CA PHE A 49 0.01 -45.67 60.00
C PHE A 49 -0.52 -45.59 58.56
N TRP A 50 -1.80 -45.90 58.33
CA TRP A 50 -2.39 -45.81 56.98
C TRP A 50 -2.51 -44.38 56.47
N LEU A 51 -2.73 -43.40 57.34
CA LEU A 51 -2.69 -41.98 56.97
C LEU A 51 -1.29 -41.63 56.44
N LEU A 52 -0.23 -42.00 57.13
CA LEU A 52 1.14 -41.75 56.67
C LEU A 52 1.45 -42.49 55.36
N VAL A 53 1.05 -43.75 55.23
CA VAL A 53 1.22 -44.52 54.00
C VAL A 53 0.52 -43.85 52.82
N THR A 54 -0.76 -43.49 52.97
CA THR A 54 -1.55 -42.85 51.90
C THR A 54 -1.03 -41.44 51.58
N LEU A 55 -0.60 -40.67 52.58
CA LEU A 55 0.04 -39.37 52.40
C LEU A 55 1.31 -39.49 51.57
N VAL A 56 2.18 -40.46 51.88
CA VAL A 56 3.42 -40.71 51.13
C VAL A 56 3.11 -41.13 49.70
N VAL A 57 2.13 -42.01 49.50
CA VAL A 57 1.71 -42.44 48.15
C VAL A 57 1.21 -41.24 47.33
N ILE A 58 0.32 -40.41 47.89
CA ILE A 58 -0.19 -39.19 47.22
C ILE A 58 0.96 -38.22 46.94
N TYR A 59 1.87 -38.01 47.90
CA TYR A 59 3.04 -37.16 47.73
C TYR A 59 3.92 -37.62 46.56
N PHE A 60 4.17 -38.92 46.43
CA PHE A 60 4.92 -39.47 45.31
C PHE A 60 4.20 -39.29 43.97
N ILE A 61 2.87 -39.48 43.94
CA ILE A 61 2.08 -39.24 42.72
C ILE A 61 2.12 -37.76 42.31
N LEU A 62 1.92 -36.84 43.25
CA LEU A 62 1.93 -35.42 42.96
C LEU A 62 3.32 -34.95 42.52
N SER A 63 4.36 -35.32 43.25
CA SER A 63 5.74 -34.93 42.94
C SER A 63 6.23 -35.51 41.62
N ARG A 64 5.91 -36.77 41.31
CA ARG A 64 6.48 -37.46 40.15
C ARG A 64 5.63 -37.39 38.89
N ILE A 65 4.32 -37.13 39.00
CA ILE A 65 3.38 -37.17 37.87
C ILE A 65 2.64 -35.84 37.71
N ALA A 66 1.95 -35.34 38.74
CA ALA A 66 1.07 -34.18 38.60
C ALA A 66 1.85 -32.87 38.38
N LEU A 67 2.83 -32.56 39.24
CA LEU A 67 3.67 -31.37 39.13
C LEU A 67 4.46 -31.30 37.81
N PRO A 68 5.15 -32.37 37.34
CA PRO A 68 5.87 -32.29 36.07
C PRO A 68 4.94 -32.12 34.87
N ARG A 69 3.72 -32.68 34.90
CA ARG A 69 2.71 -32.46 33.84
C ARG A 69 2.29 -30.99 33.77
N ILE A 70 2.02 -30.36 34.91
CA ILE A 70 1.63 -28.93 34.97
C ILE A 70 2.80 -28.03 34.54
N ALA A 71 4.01 -28.34 34.99
CA ALA A 71 5.21 -27.61 34.61
C ALA A 71 5.47 -27.67 33.09
N ALA A 72 5.23 -28.82 32.46
CA ALA A 72 5.37 -28.97 31.01
C ALA A 72 4.38 -28.07 30.24
N VAL A 73 3.10 -28.04 30.63
CA VAL A 73 2.08 -27.18 29.99
C VAL A 73 2.42 -25.70 30.18
N LEU A 74 2.90 -25.31 31.37
CA LEU A 74 3.28 -23.93 31.63
C LEU A 74 4.51 -23.52 30.80
N ALA A 75 5.50 -24.40 30.69
CA ALA A 75 6.69 -24.17 29.86
C ALA A 75 6.33 -24.08 28.38
N GLU A 76 5.43 -24.93 27.88
CA GLU A 76 4.93 -24.86 26.51
C GLU A 76 4.23 -23.52 26.23
N ARG A 77 3.32 -23.09 27.11
CA ARG A 77 2.64 -21.79 26.97
C ARG A 77 3.60 -20.61 27.00
N GLN A 78 4.54 -20.62 27.94
CA GLN A 78 5.57 -19.58 28.03
C GLN A 78 6.42 -19.56 26.75
N GLY A 79 6.84 -20.74 26.27
CA GLY A 79 7.59 -20.88 25.02
C GLY A 79 6.84 -20.31 23.82
N THR A 80 5.57 -20.66 23.65
CA THR A 80 4.72 -20.13 22.57
C THR A 80 4.57 -18.62 22.67
N ILE A 81 4.27 -18.07 23.85
CA ILE A 81 4.12 -16.62 24.05
C ILE A 81 5.42 -15.89 23.72
N THR A 82 6.58 -16.39 24.20
CA THR A 82 7.87 -15.78 23.91
C THR A 82 8.20 -15.85 22.43
N ASN A 83 7.92 -16.98 21.78
CA ASN A 83 8.12 -17.14 20.33
C ASN A 83 7.22 -16.20 19.53
N ASP A 84 5.94 -16.11 19.87
CA ASP A 84 4.98 -15.23 19.19
C ASP A 84 5.33 -13.76 19.40
N LEU A 85 5.80 -13.39 20.59
CA LEU A 85 6.29 -12.04 20.87
C LEU A 85 7.52 -11.71 20.03
N ALA A 86 8.51 -12.61 19.99
CA ALA A 86 9.71 -12.41 19.18
C ALA A 86 9.39 -12.31 17.68
N ALA A 87 8.47 -13.14 17.19
CA ALA A 87 8.00 -13.07 15.81
C ALA A 87 7.26 -11.75 15.52
N ALA A 88 6.43 -11.28 16.45
CA ALA A 88 5.73 -10.00 16.31
C ALA A 88 6.70 -8.81 16.32
N GLU A 89 7.73 -8.84 17.16
CA GLU A 89 8.78 -7.81 17.19
C GLU A 89 9.61 -7.79 15.90
N ASP A 90 10.00 -8.96 15.37
CA ASP A 90 10.70 -9.07 14.09
C ASP A 90 9.85 -8.58 12.92
N LEU A 91 8.56 -8.95 12.87
CA LEU A 91 7.64 -8.46 11.85
C LEU A 91 7.43 -6.94 11.96
N LYS A 92 7.34 -6.40 13.18
CA LYS A 92 7.26 -4.95 13.41
C LYS A 92 8.52 -4.25 12.93
N ALA A 93 9.70 -4.77 13.24
CA ALA A 93 10.97 -4.20 12.80
C ALA A 93 11.06 -4.18 11.27
N LYS A 94 10.72 -5.29 10.61
CA LYS A 94 10.66 -5.40 9.14
C LYS A 94 9.65 -4.44 8.52
N ALA A 95 8.48 -4.25 9.16
CA ALA A 95 7.48 -3.31 8.69
C ALA A 95 7.98 -1.86 8.74
N VAL A 96 8.64 -1.47 9.84
CA VAL A 96 9.24 -0.14 9.97
C VAL A 96 10.37 0.06 8.95
N GLU A 97 11.25 -0.92 8.79
CA GLU A 97 12.32 -0.86 7.78
C GLU A 97 11.75 -0.73 6.35
N ALA A 98 10.70 -1.49 6.03
CA ALA A 98 10.03 -1.39 4.74
C ALA A 98 9.34 -0.04 4.54
N GLU A 99 8.72 0.52 5.58
CA GLU A 99 8.11 1.85 5.56
C GLU A 99 9.16 2.94 5.32
N ASP A 100 10.30 2.88 6.02
CA ASP A 100 11.41 3.82 5.83
C ASP A 100 12.01 3.72 4.43
N ALA A 101 12.21 2.50 3.93
CA ALA A 101 12.70 2.27 2.57
C ALA A 101 11.71 2.79 1.51
N TYR A 102 10.41 2.55 1.70
CA TYR A 102 9.36 3.06 0.83
C TYR A 102 9.31 4.59 0.83
N ASN A 103 9.33 5.22 2.01
CA ASN A 103 9.30 6.66 2.15
C ASN A 103 10.53 7.33 1.52
N LYS A 104 11.71 6.70 1.68
CA LYS A 104 12.94 7.14 1.01
C LYS A 104 12.83 7.03 -0.50
N ALA A 105 12.40 5.88 -1.03
CA ALA A 105 12.23 5.68 -2.46
C ALA A 105 11.21 6.68 -3.06
N LEU A 106 10.14 7.00 -2.32
CA LEU A 106 9.16 8.00 -2.73
C LEU A 106 9.75 9.42 -2.75
N ALA A 107 10.55 9.78 -1.76
CA ALA A 107 11.24 11.07 -1.72
C ALA A 107 12.25 11.20 -2.87
N ASP A 108 13.05 10.16 -3.11
CA ASP A 108 14.03 10.11 -4.20
C ASP A 108 13.33 10.20 -5.57
N ALA A 109 12.25 9.45 -5.78
CA ALA A 109 11.47 9.51 -7.02
C ALA A 109 10.84 10.89 -7.27
N ARG A 110 10.34 11.56 -6.21
CA ARG A 110 9.82 12.93 -6.31
C ARG A 110 10.93 13.92 -6.64
N GLY A 111 12.10 13.78 -6.02
CA GLY A 111 13.27 14.59 -6.32
C GLY A 111 13.72 14.44 -7.77
N GLU A 112 13.83 13.21 -8.25
CA GLU A 112 14.22 12.92 -9.64
C GLU A 112 13.18 13.43 -10.64
N ALA A 113 11.87 13.26 -10.36
CA ALA A 113 10.82 13.81 -11.21
C ALA A 113 10.88 15.34 -11.32
N GLN A 114 11.15 16.04 -10.20
CA GLN A 114 11.33 17.50 -10.21
C GLN A 114 12.57 17.91 -11.00
N LYS A 115 13.68 17.19 -10.85
CA LYS A 115 14.92 17.42 -11.59
C LYS A 115 14.71 17.23 -13.10
N ILE A 116 14.11 16.11 -13.52
CA ILE A 116 13.78 15.85 -14.93
C ILE A 116 12.86 16.95 -15.48
N ALA A 117 11.85 17.36 -14.71
CA ALA A 117 10.94 18.42 -15.15
C ALA A 117 11.64 19.78 -15.30
N ALA A 118 12.61 20.10 -14.43
CA ALA A 118 13.40 21.32 -14.53
C ALA A 118 14.36 21.27 -15.73
N GLU A 119 15.10 20.16 -15.90
CA GLU A 119 16.02 19.95 -17.02
C GLU A 119 15.28 19.99 -18.36
N THR A 120 14.13 19.32 -18.45
CA THR A 120 13.29 19.32 -19.67
C THR A 120 12.79 20.72 -20.01
N ARG A 121 12.32 21.50 -19.01
CA ARG A 121 11.90 22.89 -19.25
C ARG A 121 13.06 23.75 -19.74
N ALA A 122 14.25 23.60 -19.16
CA ALA A 122 15.44 24.34 -19.58
C ALA A 122 15.86 23.97 -21.01
N ALA A 123 15.81 22.68 -21.37
CA ALA A 123 16.09 22.22 -22.73
C ALA A 123 15.07 22.76 -23.74
N ILE A 124 13.76 22.66 -23.43
CA ILE A 124 12.70 23.19 -24.29
C ILE A 124 12.86 24.71 -24.47
N GLN A 125 13.17 25.45 -23.41
CA GLN A 125 13.36 26.90 -23.51
C GLN A 125 14.53 27.23 -24.45
N LYS A 126 15.65 26.52 -24.32
CA LYS A 126 16.81 26.70 -25.20
C LYS A 126 16.48 26.40 -26.66
N ASP A 127 15.77 25.31 -26.92
CA ASP A 127 15.37 24.93 -28.28
C ASP A 127 14.36 25.93 -28.87
N LEU A 128 13.44 26.44 -28.04
CA LEU A 128 12.51 27.50 -28.40
C LEU A 128 13.24 28.79 -28.76
N ASP A 129 14.18 29.24 -27.93
CA ASP A 129 14.96 30.46 -28.18
C ASP A 129 15.76 30.34 -29.49
N ALA A 130 16.34 29.17 -29.76
CA ALA A 130 17.05 28.91 -31.02
C ALA A 130 16.11 28.90 -32.23
N ALA A 131 14.92 28.31 -32.10
CA ALA A 131 13.91 28.31 -33.15
C ALA A 131 13.37 29.72 -33.44
N ILE A 132 13.15 30.53 -32.41
CA ILE A 132 12.75 31.93 -32.55
C ILE A 132 13.83 32.72 -33.27
N ALA A 133 15.10 32.63 -32.83
CA ALA A 133 16.20 33.33 -33.47
C ALA A 133 16.33 32.99 -34.96
N LYS A 134 16.20 31.70 -35.31
CA LYS A 134 16.21 31.25 -36.70
C LYS A 134 15.01 31.79 -37.49
N ALA A 135 13.81 31.76 -36.91
CA ALA A 135 12.62 32.29 -37.54
C ALA A 135 12.74 33.80 -37.78
N ASP A 136 13.29 34.56 -36.84
CA ASP A 136 13.54 35.99 -36.99
C ASP A 136 14.55 36.28 -38.11
N GLU A 137 15.62 35.49 -38.22
CA GLU A 137 16.58 35.59 -39.34
C GLU A 137 15.91 35.32 -40.70
N GLU A 138 15.11 34.27 -40.80
CA GLU A 138 14.37 33.93 -42.03
C GLU A 138 13.34 35.01 -42.40
N ILE A 139 12.62 35.55 -41.42
CA ILE A 139 11.66 36.64 -41.60
C ILE A 139 12.39 37.90 -42.09
N ALA A 140 13.51 38.26 -41.47
CA ALA A 140 14.31 39.43 -41.85
C ALA A 140 14.85 39.29 -43.28
N ALA A 141 15.36 38.11 -43.65
CA ALA A 141 15.83 37.84 -45.01
C ALA A 141 14.70 37.98 -46.04
N LYS A 142 13.52 37.41 -45.75
CA LYS A 142 12.37 37.46 -46.64
C LYS A 142 11.76 38.86 -46.74
N ALA A 143 11.78 39.63 -45.66
CA ALA A 143 11.38 41.03 -45.66
C ALA A 143 12.31 41.85 -46.59
N ALA A 144 13.63 41.68 -46.46
CA ALA A 144 14.60 42.36 -47.32
C ALA A 144 14.48 41.96 -48.80
N GLU A 145 14.18 40.70 -49.10
CA GLU A 145 13.89 40.24 -50.47
C GLU A 145 12.61 40.90 -51.01
N SER A 146 11.55 40.91 -50.20
CA SER A 146 10.27 41.50 -50.59
C SER A 146 10.38 43.02 -50.80
N GLU A 147 11.18 43.72 -49.99
CA GLU A 147 11.46 45.15 -50.15
C GLU A 147 12.18 45.44 -51.48
N LYS A 148 13.14 44.61 -51.88
CA LYS A 148 13.81 44.73 -53.19
C LYS A 148 12.83 44.50 -54.34
N ALA A 149 12.04 43.44 -54.28
CA ALA A 149 11.03 43.15 -55.30
C ALA A 149 10.00 44.29 -55.40
N LEU A 150 9.56 44.85 -54.27
CA LEU A 150 8.66 46.01 -54.25
C LEU A 150 9.31 47.26 -54.85
N ALA A 151 10.60 47.50 -54.60
CA ALA A 151 11.33 48.61 -55.20
C ALA A 151 11.41 48.47 -56.72
N GLU A 152 11.73 47.28 -57.23
CA GLU A 152 11.76 46.97 -58.67
C GLU A 152 10.38 47.13 -59.32
N ILE A 153 9.32 46.62 -58.69
CA ILE A 153 7.94 46.78 -59.17
C ILE A 153 7.57 48.26 -59.20
N LYS A 154 7.95 49.03 -58.17
CA LYS A 154 7.67 50.47 -58.11
C LYS A 154 8.40 51.23 -59.22
N GLU A 155 9.65 50.90 -59.50
CA GLU A 155 10.41 51.50 -60.60
C GLU A 155 9.78 51.17 -61.96
N GLY A 156 9.46 49.89 -62.20
CA GLY A 156 8.79 49.45 -63.43
C GLY A 156 7.40 50.08 -63.60
N ALA A 157 6.63 50.22 -62.52
CA ALA A 157 5.34 50.90 -62.54
C ALA A 157 5.47 52.38 -62.87
N LEU A 158 6.47 53.08 -62.33
CA LEU A 158 6.74 54.49 -62.67
C LEU A 158 7.08 54.64 -64.16
N GLU A 159 7.84 53.71 -64.72
CA GLU A 159 8.17 53.74 -66.16
C GLU A 159 6.95 53.45 -67.03
N ALA A 160 6.15 52.44 -66.68
CA ALA A 160 4.90 52.14 -67.37
C ALA A 160 3.91 53.32 -67.33
N VAL A 161 3.82 54.02 -66.19
CA VAL A 161 2.99 55.24 -66.06
C VAL A 161 3.48 56.34 -67.00
N LYS A 162 4.80 56.56 -67.16
CA LYS A 162 5.32 57.55 -68.12
C LYS A 162 4.91 57.23 -69.56
N VAL A 163 5.04 55.97 -69.97
CA VAL A 163 4.67 55.53 -71.33
C VAL A 163 3.18 55.75 -71.56
N VAL A 164 2.32 55.26 -70.66
CA VAL A 164 0.87 55.42 -70.79
C VAL A 164 0.46 56.90 -70.75
N ALA A 165 1.10 57.73 -69.93
CA ALA A 165 0.84 59.16 -69.87
C ALA A 165 1.24 59.88 -71.17
N ALA A 166 2.39 59.54 -71.76
CA ALA A 166 2.84 60.09 -73.04
C ALA A 166 1.91 59.67 -74.18
N ASP A 167 1.55 58.39 -74.26
CA ASP A 167 0.62 57.86 -75.27
C ASP A 167 -0.76 58.53 -75.16
N THR A 168 -1.27 58.68 -73.94
CA THR A 168 -2.57 59.32 -73.69
C THR A 168 -2.51 60.81 -74.05
N ALA A 169 -1.42 61.51 -73.72
CA ALA A 169 -1.24 62.92 -74.05
C ALA A 169 -1.16 63.16 -75.57
N SER A 170 -0.39 62.33 -76.30
CA SER A 170 -0.32 62.37 -77.78
C SER A 170 -1.69 62.13 -78.41
N ALA A 171 -2.43 61.12 -77.91
CA ALA A 171 -3.78 60.83 -78.38
C ALA A 171 -4.75 62.00 -78.15
N LEU A 172 -4.64 62.70 -77.01
CA LEU A 172 -5.44 63.89 -76.72
C LEU A 172 -5.09 65.08 -77.61
N VAL A 173 -3.80 65.34 -77.86
CA VAL A 173 -3.34 66.41 -78.77
C VAL A 173 -3.85 66.17 -80.18
N SER A 174 -3.77 64.92 -80.65
CA SER A 174 -4.31 64.50 -81.95
C SER A 174 -5.83 64.67 -82.04
N ALA A 175 -6.57 64.27 -80.99
CA ALA A 175 -8.03 64.37 -80.95
C ALA A 175 -8.52 65.84 -80.91
N LEU A 176 -7.74 66.75 -80.31
CA LEU A 176 -8.05 68.18 -80.22
C LEU A 176 -7.59 68.99 -81.44
N GLY A 177 -7.01 68.35 -82.46
CA GLY A 177 -6.61 68.97 -83.72
C GLY A 177 -5.23 69.65 -83.70
N GLY A 178 -4.40 69.35 -82.71
CA GLY A 178 -3.00 69.76 -82.67
C GLY A 178 -2.10 68.85 -83.52
N GLN A 179 -0.92 69.33 -83.88
CA GLN A 179 0.09 68.50 -84.53
C GLN A 179 0.88 67.74 -83.47
N ASP A 180 0.88 66.41 -83.56
CA ASP A 180 1.59 65.55 -82.60
C ASP A 180 3.11 65.68 -82.80
N ASP A 181 3.76 66.32 -81.82
CA ASP A 181 5.21 66.35 -81.68
C ASP A 181 5.57 65.47 -80.49
N ALA A 182 5.90 64.22 -80.78
CA ALA A 182 6.18 63.19 -79.79
C ALA A 182 7.34 63.59 -78.85
N ASP A 183 8.31 64.35 -79.33
CA ASP A 183 9.47 64.79 -78.55
C ASP A 183 9.06 65.91 -77.58
N ALA A 184 8.23 66.86 -78.02
CA ALA A 184 7.71 67.92 -77.18
C ALA A 184 6.72 67.42 -76.11
N VAL A 185 5.85 66.45 -76.46
CA VAL A 185 4.87 65.85 -75.55
C VAL A 185 5.58 65.01 -74.47
N SER A 186 6.53 64.17 -74.86
CA SER A 186 7.29 63.34 -73.91
C SER A 186 8.13 64.20 -72.94
N ALA A 187 8.75 65.29 -73.43
CA ALA A 187 9.48 66.24 -72.59
C ALA A 187 8.57 66.92 -71.55
N SER A 188 7.37 67.35 -71.97
CA SER A 188 6.39 68.02 -71.10
C SER A 188 5.83 67.09 -70.01
N VAL A 189 5.55 65.82 -70.37
CA VAL A 189 5.10 64.79 -69.43
C VAL A 189 6.21 64.45 -68.44
N ALA A 190 7.46 64.33 -68.90
CA ALA A 190 8.62 64.06 -68.04
C ALA A 190 8.89 65.20 -67.04
N GLU A 191 8.70 66.46 -67.45
CA GLU A 191 8.83 67.62 -66.55
C GLU A 191 7.72 67.64 -65.48
N ARG A 192 6.47 67.34 -65.85
CA ARG A 192 5.36 67.26 -64.90
C ARG A 192 5.41 66.07 -63.94
N MET A 193 6.02 64.96 -64.36
CA MET A 193 6.27 63.79 -63.52
C MET A 193 7.38 64.00 -62.48
N LYS A 194 8.24 65.02 -62.66
CA LYS A 194 9.34 65.39 -61.73
C LYS A 194 8.95 66.48 -60.73
N GLY A 195 7.73 67.04 -60.85
CA GLY A 195 7.22 68.16 -60.05
C GLY A 195 6.98 67.83 -58.58
#